data_AF-A0A316I8L5-F1
#
_entry.id   AF-A0A316I8L5-F1
#
_cell.length_a   1.000
_cell.length_b   1.000
_cell.length_c   1.000
_cell.angle_alpha   90.00
_cell.angle_beta   90.00
_cell.angle_gamma   90.00
#
_symmetry.space_group_name_H-M   'P 1'
#
loop_
_entity.id
_entity.type
_entity.pdbx_description
1 polymer ?
#
loop_
_entity_poly.entity_id
_entity_poly.type
_entity_poly.pdbx_seq_one_letter_code
_entity_poly.pdbx_strand_id
1 'polypeptide(L)'
;MLTENGVNLFSKPADVGAAPSLAHGERPRGLTEAGWVRTTGWLQVGDHPVHSASVAALAGLLWSLVGAAVLVNTAPVLAGVLVLATPLLCGGLWWLYTAYVRPSSSARNIERKHAHELEPGDLVRLCGSIGPIGRVIEVASGEDVRVVYHGGGRQTWPRHQVVHIAELLS
;
A
#
# COMPACT_ATOMS: atom_id res chain seq x y z
N MET A 1 -23.93 -3.83 31.57
CA MET A 1 -25.06 -2.99 31.15
C MET A 1 -24.98 -2.88 29.64
N LEU A 2 -25.84 -3.59 28.90
CA LEU A 2 -25.94 -3.46 27.45
C LEU A 2 -26.73 -2.18 27.15
N THR A 3 -26.12 -1.22 26.48
CA THR A 3 -26.86 -0.07 25.95
C THR A 3 -27.63 -0.50 24.69
N GLU A 4 -28.77 0.13 24.43
CA GLU A 4 -29.72 -0.19 23.36
C GLU A 4 -29.13 -0.15 21.93
N ASN A 5 -27.88 0.27 21.76
CA ASN A 5 -27.16 0.26 20.49
C ASN A 5 -26.20 -0.93 20.32
N GLY A 6 -26.18 -1.90 21.24
CA GLY A 6 -25.29 -3.07 21.16
C GLY A 6 -23.79 -2.74 21.28
N VAL A 7 -23.45 -1.48 21.63
CA VAL A 7 -22.07 -1.04 21.82
C VAL A 7 -21.68 -1.25 23.27
N ASN A 8 -21.01 -2.37 23.53
CA ASN A 8 -20.45 -2.65 24.85
C ASN A 8 -19.17 -1.81 25.06
N LEU A 9 -19.33 -0.67 25.74
CA LEU A 9 -18.27 0.28 26.09
C LEU A 9 -17.21 -0.30 27.07
N PHE A 10 -17.49 -1.46 27.66
CA PHE A 10 -16.61 -2.14 28.61
C PHE A 10 -16.08 -3.48 28.07
N SER A 11 -16.31 -3.77 26.79
CA SER A 11 -15.57 -4.84 26.14
C SER A 11 -14.09 -4.47 26.18
N LYS A 12 -13.31 -5.25 26.93
CA LYS A 12 -11.86 -5.34 26.76
C LYS A 12 -11.58 -5.35 25.25
N PRO A 13 -10.62 -4.56 24.72
CA PRO A 13 -10.24 -4.69 23.32
C PRO A 13 -10.05 -6.18 23.08
N ALA A 14 -10.86 -6.77 22.19
CA ALA A 14 -10.71 -8.17 21.81
C ALA A 14 -9.23 -8.35 21.54
N ASP A 15 -8.58 -9.33 22.19
CA ASP A 15 -7.14 -9.56 22.15
C ASP A 15 -6.69 -9.39 20.70
N VAL A 16 -6.19 -8.19 20.38
CA VAL A 16 -6.03 -7.77 19.00
C VAL A 16 -4.76 -8.49 18.66
N GLY A 17 -4.89 -9.68 18.08
CA GLY A 17 -3.75 -10.55 17.77
C GLY A 17 -2.62 -9.73 17.16
N ALA A 18 -1.37 -10.18 17.33
CA ALA A 18 -0.16 -9.40 17.06
C ALA A 18 -0.29 -8.43 15.87
N ALA A 19 0.21 -7.20 16.03
CA ALA A 19 0.21 -6.22 14.94
C ALA A 19 0.79 -6.80 13.64
N PRO A 20 0.34 -6.34 12.45
CA PRO A 20 0.97 -6.75 11.21
C PRO A 20 2.47 -6.47 11.29
N SER A 21 3.28 -7.48 10.99
CA SER A 21 4.73 -7.43 11.06
C SER A 21 5.34 -7.85 9.72
N LEU A 22 6.55 -7.37 9.46
CA LEU A 22 7.39 -7.87 8.38
C LEU A 22 7.81 -9.32 8.68
N ALA A 23 8.34 -10.03 7.69
CA ALA A 23 8.82 -11.41 7.84
C ALA A 23 9.83 -11.61 8.99
N HIS A 24 10.55 -10.55 9.37
CA HIS A 24 11.56 -10.55 10.43
C HIS A 24 11.05 -9.99 11.77
N GLY A 25 9.73 -9.79 11.92
CA GLY A 25 9.10 -9.31 13.14
C GLY A 25 9.11 -7.78 13.31
N GLU A 26 9.75 -7.04 12.40
CA GLU A 26 9.76 -5.58 12.43
C GLU A 26 8.39 -4.97 12.12
N ARG A 27 8.14 -3.76 12.63
CA ARG A 27 6.90 -3.02 12.38
C ARG A 27 6.91 -2.43 10.97
N PRO A 28 5.88 -2.67 10.14
CA PRO A 28 5.80 -2.11 8.80
C PRO A 28 5.67 -0.59 8.85
N ARG A 29 6.37 0.07 7.92
CA ARG A 29 6.24 1.52 7.68
C ARG A 29 4.85 1.84 7.15
N GLY A 30 4.28 2.95 7.62
CA GLY A 30 2.96 3.39 7.16
C GLY A 30 1.79 2.60 7.76
N LEU A 31 2.00 1.86 8.85
CA LEU A 31 0.91 1.31 9.66
C LEU A 31 0.08 2.45 10.26
N THR A 32 -1.19 2.54 9.88
CA THR A 32 -2.14 3.55 10.36
C THR A 32 -2.77 3.13 11.69
N GLU A 33 -3.42 4.07 12.39
CA GLU A 33 -4.21 3.77 13.60
C GLU A 33 -5.40 2.85 13.31
N ALA A 34 -5.97 2.95 12.11
CA ALA A 34 -6.97 2.01 11.60
C ALA A 34 -6.40 0.61 11.28
N GLY A 35 -5.10 0.41 11.51
CA GLY A 35 -4.36 -0.85 11.42
C GLY A 35 -4.11 -1.36 10.00
N TRP A 36 -4.20 -0.48 9.01
CA TRP A 36 -3.81 -0.78 7.64
C TRP A 36 -2.37 -0.35 7.37
N VAL A 37 -1.67 -1.10 6.54
CA VAL A 37 -0.32 -0.78 6.10
C VAL A 37 -0.39 -0.09 4.75
N ARG A 38 0.05 1.17 4.69
CA ARG A 38 0.18 1.89 3.42
C ARG A 38 1.29 1.29 2.57
N THR A 39 1.04 1.11 1.28
CA THR A 39 2.04 0.66 0.31
C THR A 39 2.23 1.65 -0.84
N THR A 40 1.81 2.91 -0.67
CA THR A 40 1.71 3.92 -1.73
C THR A 40 3.05 4.44 -2.30
N GLY A 41 4.19 3.90 -1.85
CA GLY A 41 5.51 4.13 -2.45
C GLY A 41 6.01 2.99 -3.34
N TRP A 42 5.24 1.90 -3.44
CA TRP A 42 5.63 0.69 -4.17
C TRP A 42 4.50 0.30 -5.13
N LEU A 43 4.88 0.04 -6.37
CA LEU A 43 4.03 -0.52 -7.42
C LEU A 43 4.37 -2.00 -7.58
N GLN A 44 3.47 -2.80 -8.12
CA GLN A 44 3.76 -4.21 -8.42
C GLN A 44 3.76 -4.41 -9.93
N VAL A 45 4.85 -4.96 -10.47
CA VAL A 45 4.98 -5.36 -11.87
C VAL A 45 5.26 -6.87 -11.90
N GLY A 46 4.26 -7.65 -12.31
CA GLY A 46 4.28 -9.10 -12.14
C GLY A 46 4.43 -9.46 -10.66
N ASP A 47 5.47 -10.23 -10.34
CA ASP A 47 5.78 -10.64 -8.96
C ASP A 47 6.84 -9.74 -8.29
N HIS A 48 7.23 -8.64 -8.94
CA HIS A 48 8.28 -7.76 -8.43
C HIS A 48 7.71 -6.43 -7.92
N PRO A 49 8.00 -6.03 -6.68
CA PRO A 49 7.74 -4.67 -6.21
C PRO A 49 8.71 -3.71 -6.90
N VAL A 50 8.17 -2.64 -7.47
CA VAL A 50 8.91 -1.57 -8.13
C VAL A 50 8.75 -0.29 -7.32
N HIS A 51 9.88 0.39 -7.06
CA HIS A 51 9.87 1.63 -6.31
C HIS A 51 9.25 2.76 -7.15
N SER A 52 8.21 3.41 -6.62
CA SER A 52 7.50 4.49 -7.34
C SER A 52 8.39 5.70 -7.67
N ALA A 53 9.42 5.97 -6.87
CA ALA A 53 10.41 7.01 -7.20
C ALA A 53 11.20 6.71 -8.48
N SER A 54 11.44 5.44 -8.83
CA SER A 54 12.06 5.07 -10.10
C SER A 54 11.14 5.39 -11.27
N VAL A 55 9.82 5.20 -11.10
CA VAL A 55 8.81 5.59 -12.08
C VAL A 55 8.75 7.11 -12.22
N ALA A 56 8.80 7.85 -11.11
CA ALA A 56 8.85 9.31 -11.13
C ALA A 56 10.13 9.84 -11.81
N ALA A 57 11.28 9.23 -11.54
CA ALA A 57 12.54 9.56 -12.20
C ALA A 57 12.47 9.28 -13.70
N LEU A 58 11.92 8.13 -14.12
CA LEU A 58 11.75 7.79 -15.53
C LEU A 58 10.80 8.77 -16.24
N ALA A 59 9.68 9.13 -15.62
CA ALA A 59 8.77 10.14 -16.16
C ALA A 59 9.46 11.50 -16.31
N GLY A 60 10.25 11.91 -15.30
CA GLY A 60 11.08 13.12 -15.35
C GLY A 60 12.11 13.07 -16.48
N LEU A 61 12.78 11.94 -16.68
CA LEU A 61 13.72 11.72 -17.78
C LEU A 61 13.02 11.88 -19.14
N LEU A 62 11.90 11.18 -19.36
CA LEU A 62 11.16 11.26 -20.62
C LEU A 62 10.74 12.69 -20.94
N TRP A 63 10.21 13.43 -19.95
CA TRP A 63 9.87 14.83 -20.12
C TRP A 63 11.07 15.72 -20.40
N SER A 64 12.19 15.48 -19.71
CA SER A 64 13.41 16.25 -19.92
C SER A 64 14.01 16.04 -21.30
N LEU A 65 13.89 14.85 -21.89
CA LEU A 65 14.33 14.56 -23.25
C LEU A 65 13.52 15.36 -24.27
N VAL A 66 12.20 15.48 -24.08
CA VAL A 66 11.35 16.32 -24.94
C VAL A 66 11.77 17.78 -24.84
N GLY A 67 11.97 18.30 -23.63
CA GLY A 67 12.45 19.67 -23.43
C GLY A 67 13.84 19.90 -24.03
N ALA A 68 14.76 18.95 -23.85
CA ALA A 68 16.12 19.01 -24.38
C ALA A 68 16.13 19.03 -25.91
N ALA A 69 15.27 18.25 -26.58
CA ALA A 69 15.16 18.25 -28.03
C ALA A 69 14.77 19.63 -28.59
N VAL A 70 13.95 20.40 -27.87
CA VAL A 70 13.59 21.78 -28.24
C VAL A 70 14.75 22.74 -28.00
N LEU A 71 15.50 22.56 -26.92
CA LEU A 71 16.55 23.47 -26.46
C LEU A 71 17.93 23.23 -27.09
N VAL A 72 18.19 22.06 -27.67
CA VAL A 72 19.55 21.63 -28.04
C VAL A 72 20.26 22.58 -29.01
N ASN A 73 19.52 23.19 -29.93
CA ASN A 73 20.08 24.09 -30.94
C ASN A 73 20.36 25.51 -30.42
N THR A 74 19.64 25.95 -29.39
CA THR A 74 19.72 27.33 -28.87
C THR A 74 20.49 27.41 -27.55
N ALA A 75 20.42 26.37 -26.72
CA ALA A 75 21.05 26.30 -25.41
C ALA A 75 21.46 24.84 -25.06
N PRO A 76 22.51 24.29 -25.71
CA PRO A 76 22.91 22.88 -25.56
C PRO A 76 23.34 22.51 -24.13
N VAL A 77 23.99 23.42 -23.42
CA VAL A 77 24.38 23.21 -22.01
C VAL A 77 23.14 23.06 -21.13
N LEU A 78 22.13 23.92 -21.34
CA LEU A 78 20.89 23.88 -20.56
C LEU A 78 20.10 22.60 -20.87
N ALA A 79 20.08 22.16 -22.13
CA ALA A 79 19.49 20.88 -22.52
C ALA A 79 20.16 19.70 -21.80
N GLY A 80 21.50 19.68 -21.71
CA GLY A 80 22.24 18.66 -20.96
C GLY A 80 21.92 18.66 -19.45
N VAL A 81 21.90 19.85 -18.83
CA VAL A 81 21.53 19.99 -17.41
C VAL A 81 20.11 19.51 -17.16
N LEU A 82 19.16 19.82 -18.05
CA LEU A 82 17.77 19.40 -17.92
C LEU A 82 17.64 17.87 -17.89
N VAL A 83 18.32 17.16 -18.78
CA VAL A 83 18.27 15.69 -18.86
C VAL A 83 18.84 15.01 -17.62
N LEU A 84 19.89 15.59 -17.01
CA LEU A 84 20.52 15.03 -15.82
C LEU A 84 19.77 15.39 -14.54
N ALA A 85 19.35 16.64 -14.38
CA ALA A 85 18.79 17.14 -13.14
C ALA A 85 17.33 16.72 -12.93
N THR A 86 16.51 16.74 -13.98
CA THR A 86 15.07 16.45 -13.88
C THR A 86 14.76 15.07 -13.28
N PRO A 87 15.34 13.94 -13.75
CA PRO A 87 15.05 12.64 -13.15
C PRO A 87 15.49 12.55 -11.68
N LEU A 88 16.63 13.15 -11.33
CA LEU A 88 17.12 13.19 -9.94
C LEU A 88 16.16 13.97 -9.04
N LEU A 89 15.69 15.13 -9.51
CA LEU A 89 14.74 15.95 -8.76
C LEU A 89 13.38 15.26 -8.63
N CYS A 90 12.81 14.75 -9.73
CA CYS A 90 11.52 14.05 -9.70
C CYS A 90 11.56 12.80 -8.81
N GLY A 91 12.57 11.95 -8.98
CA GLY A 91 12.73 10.75 -8.16
C GLY A 91 13.03 11.09 -6.70
N GLY A 92 13.96 12.01 -6.45
CA GLY A 92 14.37 12.41 -5.11
C GLY A 92 13.25 13.06 -4.31
N LEU A 93 12.50 14.00 -4.91
CA LEU A 93 11.35 14.64 -4.27
C LEU A 93 10.23 13.64 -3.98
N TRP A 94 9.95 12.71 -4.91
CA TRP A 94 8.95 11.68 -4.70
C TRP A 94 9.36 10.69 -3.60
N TRP A 95 10.63 10.30 -3.57
CA TRP A 95 11.18 9.47 -2.50
C TRP A 95 11.05 10.19 -1.15
N LEU A 96 11.44 11.46 -1.06
CA LEU A 96 11.36 12.23 0.18
C LEU A 96 9.91 12.30 0.69
N TYR A 97 8.96 12.54 -0.21
CA TYR A 97 7.54 12.54 0.12
C TYR A 97 7.06 11.20 0.67
N THR A 98 7.40 10.10 -0.02
CA THR A 98 6.98 8.74 0.35
C THR A 98 7.76 8.14 1.52
N ALA A 99 8.91 8.70 1.88
CA ALA A 99 9.71 8.28 3.03
C ALA A 99 9.32 9.05 4.31
N TYR A 100 9.14 10.37 4.24
CA TYR A 100 8.97 11.23 5.41
C TYR A 100 7.55 11.74 5.63
N VAL A 101 6.83 12.08 4.56
CA VAL A 101 5.49 12.68 4.67
C VAL A 101 4.41 11.60 4.71
N ARG A 102 4.56 10.57 3.88
CA ARG A 102 3.64 9.43 3.80
C ARG A 102 4.40 8.10 3.69
N PRO A 103 5.07 7.66 4.78
CA PRO A 103 5.80 6.40 4.82
C PRO A 103 4.94 5.23 4.34
N SER A 104 5.55 4.31 3.61
CA SER A 104 4.89 3.12 3.09
C SER A 104 5.82 1.91 3.10
N SER A 105 5.23 0.73 3.20
CA SER A 105 5.94 -0.56 3.11
C SER A 105 5.86 -1.14 1.72
N SER A 106 6.87 -1.97 1.39
CA SER A 106 6.84 -2.80 0.18
C SER A 106 5.94 -4.00 0.42
N ALA A 107 5.29 -4.46 -0.64
CA ALA A 107 4.42 -5.63 -0.57
C ALA A 107 4.30 -6.32 -1.93
N ARG A 108 4.12 -7.64 -1.88
CA ARG A 108 3.96 -8.49 -3.06
C ARG A 108 2.67 -9.30 -2.92
N ASN A 109 1.83 -9.29 -3.96
CA ASN A 109 0.69 -10.20 -4.01
C ASN A 109 1.18 -11.62 -4.24
N ILE A 110 0.74 -12.56 -3.40
CA ILE A 110 1.17 -13.97 -3.41
C ILE A 110 0.09 -14.92 -3.92
N GLU A 111 -1.18 -14.58 -3.70
CA GLU A 111 -2.30 -15.40 -4.13
C GLU A 111 -3.59 -14.56 -4.30
N ARG A 112 -4.62 -15.21 -4.83
CA ARG A 112 -5.99 -14.68 -4.88
C ARG A 112 -6.90 -15.65 -4.18
N LYS A 113 -7.73 -15.13 -3.27
CA LYS A 113 -8.76 -15.90 -2.55
C LYS A 113 -10.13 -15.32 -2.81
N HIS A 114 -11.16 -16.13 -2.73
CA HIS A 114 -12.51 -15.58 -2.59
C HIS A 114 -12.70 -15.04 -1.17
N ALA A 115 -13.51 -14.00 -1.01
CA ALA A 115 -13.73 -13.36 0.29
C ALA A 115 -14.17 -14.36 1.37
N HIS A 116 -14.96 -15.38 1.02
CA HIS A 116 -15.45 -16.37 1.98
C HIS A 116 -14.38 -17.39 2.43
N GLU A 117 -13.22 -17.42 1.78
CA GLU A 117 -12.08 -18.27 2.10
C GLU A 117 -11.04 -17.54 2.96
N LEU A 118 -11.31 -16.28 3.32
CA LEU A 118 -10.41 -15.49 4.17
C LEU A 118 -10.36 -16.06 5.58
N GLU A 119 -9.15 -16.09 6.12
CA GLU A 119 -8.89 -16.55 7.48
C GLU A 119 -8.29 -15.44 8.34
N PRO A 120 -8.54 -15.43 9.67
CA PRO A 120 -7.82 -14.57 10.59
C PRO A 120 -6.31 -14.72 10.43
N GLY A 121 -5.60 -13.62 10.23
CA GLY A 121 -4.17 -13.57 9.94
C GLY A 121 -3.84 -13.20 8.50
N ASP A 122 -4.75 -13.40 7.55
CA ASP A 122 -4.55 -13.06 6.14
C ASP A 122 -4.24 -11.56 5.96
N LEU A 123 -3.28 -11.25 5.09
CA LEU A 123 -2.91 -9.90 4.71
C LEU A 123 -3.55 -9.60 3.34
N VAL A 124 -4.58 -8.75 3.33
CA VAL A 124 -5.42 -8.52 2.15
C VAL A 124 -5.23 -7.11 1.60
N ARG A 125 -5.14 -6.97 0.28
CA ARG A 125 -5.20 -5.66 -0.39
C ARG A 125 -6.62 -5.12 -0.41
N LEU A 126 -6.81 -3.94 0.18
CA LEU A 126 -8.14 -3.34 0.35
C LEU A 126 -8.73 -2.74 -0.94
N CYS A 127 -7.89 -2.44 -1.94
CA CYS A 127 -8.26 -1.70 -3.15
C CYS A 127 -7.83 -2.40 -4.46
N GLY A 128 -7.97 -3.72 -4.55
CA GLY A 128 -7.58 -4.49 -5.73
C GLY A 128 -6.14 -4.98 -5.68
N SER A 129 -5.45 -5.09 -6.82
CA SER A 129 -4.07 -5.61 -6.89
C SER A 129 -3.03 -4.62 -6.36
N ILE A 130 -3.39 -3.35 -6.19
CA ILE A 130 -2.54 -2.27 -5.71
C ILE A 130 -3.33 -1.54 -4.62
N GLY A 131 -2.72 -1.29 -3.46
CA GLY A 131 -3.41 -0.55 -2.40
C GLY A 131 -2.94 -0.92 -1.00
N PRO A 132 -3.48 -0.24 0.03
CA PRO A 132 -3.15 -0.55 1.41
C PRO A 132 -3.50 -1.99 1.75
N ILE A 133 -2.77 -2.54 2.72
CA ILE A 133 -2.95 -3.91 3.21
C ILE A 133 -3.62 -3.88 4.57
N GLY A 134 -4.69 -4.65 4.74
CA GLY A 134 -5.31 -4.91 6.03
C GLY A 134 -4.97 -6.32 6.50
N ARG A 135 -4.62 -6.49 7.78
CA ARG A 135 -4.54 -7.81 8.40
C ARG A 135 -5.92 -8.21 8.90
N VAL A 136 -6.44 -9.34 8.46
CA VAL A 136 -7.72 -9.88 8.90
C VAL A 136 -7.60 -10.36 10.35
N ILE A 137 -8.53 -9.95 11.21
CA ILE A 137 -8.63 -10.44 12.60
C ILE A 137 -9.89 -11.28 12.83
N GLU A 138 -10.93 -11.03 12.05
CA GLU A 138 -12.20 -11.74 12.17
C GLU A 138 -12.89 -11.79 10.80
N VAL A 139 -13.49 -12.93 10.49
CA VAL A 139 -14.29 -13.13 9.29
C VAL A 139 -15.64 -13.71 9.74
N ALA A 140 -16.71 -13.01 9.39
CA ALA A 140 -18.08 -13.47 9.60
C ALA A 140 -18.73 -13.72 8.24
N SER A 141 -19.08 -14.98 7.99
CA SER A 141 -19.69 -15.42 6.73
C SER A 141 -21.22 -15.53 6.88
N GLY A 142 -21.95 -14.75 6.08
CA GLY A 142 -23.41 -14.82 5.93
C GLY A 142 -23.81 -14.79 4.46
N GLU A 143 -24.82 -14.00 4.09
CA GLU A 143 -25.09 -13.67 2.68
C GLU A 143 -23.91 -12.92 2.05
N ASP A 144 -23.34 -11.99 2.82
CA ASP A 144 -22.07 -11.33 2.54
C ASP A 144 -20.99 -11.76 3.54
N VAL A 145 -19.73 -11.57 3.17
CA VAL A 145 -18.59 -11.77 4.04
C VAL A 145 -18.22 -10.45 4.67
N ARG A 146 -18.31 -10.38 6.00
CA ARG A 146 -17.85 -9.24 6.79
C ARG A 146 -16.47 -9.55 7.34
N VAL A 147 -15.51 -8.69 7.02
CA VAL A 147 -14.12 -8.80 7.45
C VAL A 147 -13.82 -7.65 8.40
N VAL A 148 -13.26 -7.98 9.56
CA VAL A 148 -12.69 -7.01 10.49
C VAL A 148 -11.17 -7.07 10.36
N TYR A 149 -10.55 -5.91 10.26
CA TYR A 149 -9.11 -5.78 10.19
C TYR A 149 -8.52 -5.37 11.53
N HIS A 150 -7.24 -5.69 11.72
CA HIS A 150 -6.43 -5.13 12.78
C HIS A 150 -6.58 -3.60 12.76
N GLY A 151 -6.73 -2.97 13.93
CA GLY A 151 -7.04 -1.54 14.08
C GLY A 151 -8.52 -1.18 13.96
N GLY A 152 -9.41 -2.17 13.80
CA GLY A 152 -10.86 -2.00 13.94
C GLY A 152 -11.59 -1.59 12.66
N GLY A 153 -10.88 -1.39 11.54
CA GLY A 153 -11.51 -1.18 10.24
C GLY A 153 -12.37 -2.38 9.82
N ARG A 154 -13.46 -2.14 9.10
CA ARG A 154 -14.40 -3.19 8.65
C ARG A 154 -14.68 -3.04 7.17
N GLN A 155 -14.86 -4.16 6.48
CA GLN A 155 -15.29 -4.20 5.09
C GLN A 155 -16.24 -5.35 4.86
N THR A 156 -17.16 -5.17 3.92
CA THR A 156 -18.12 -6.19 3.52
C THR A 156 -17.93 -6.46 2.04
N TRP A 157 -17.90 -7.73 1.67
CA TRP A 157 -17.78 -8.18 0.29
C TRP A 157 -18.79 -9.28 -0.03
N PRO A 158 -19.23 -9.37 -1.29
CA PRO A 158 -19.91 -10.56 -1.79
C PRO A 158 -19.03 -11.81 -1.59
N ARG A 159 -19.63 -12.97 -1.30
CA ARG A 159 -18.88 -14.22 -1.02
C ARG A 159 -17.87 -14.60 -2.10
N HIS A 160 -18.22 -14.37 -3.36
CA HIS A 160 -17.40 -14.72 -4.51
C HIS A 160 -16.45 -13.61 -4.95
N GLN A 161 -16.45 -12.45 -4.27
CA GLN A 161 -15.49 -11.38 -4.55
C GLN A 161 -14.08 -11.93 -4.41
N VAL A 162 -13.28 -11.78 -5.46
CA VAL A 162 -11.88 -12.17 -5.43
C VAL A 162 -11.07 -11.02 -4.82
N VAL A 163 -10.24 -11.36 -3.85
CA VAL A 163 -9.33 -10.43 -3.16
C VAL A 163 -7.89 -10.91 -3.32
N HIS A 164 -6.96 -9.96 -3.26
CA HIS A 164 -5.53 -10.26 -3.36
C HIS A 164 -4.93 -10.42 -1.97
N ILE A 165 -4.30 -11.56 -1.74
CA ILE A 165 -3.48 -11.78 -0.55
C ILE A 165 -2.07 -11.32 -0.88
N ALA A 166 -1.47 -10.61 0.07
CA ALA A 166 -0.16 -10.02 -0.09
C ALA A 166 0.72 -10.33 1.11
N GLU A 167 2.02 -10.40 0.87
CA GLU A 167 3.03 -10.39 1.93
C GLU A 167 3.65 -8.99 2.03
N LEU A 168 4.03 -8.61 3.25
CA LEU A 168 4.80 -7.39 3.49
C LEU A 168 6.29 -7.72 3.43
N LEU A 169 7.03 -6.90 2.68
CA LEU A 169 8.46 -7.06 2.46
C LEU A 169 9.25 -6.05 3.32
N SER A 170 10.44 -6.47 3.77
CA SER A 170 11.40 -5.65 4.51
C SER A 170 11.94 -4.48 3.68
#